data_AF-A0A6I1ECY3-F1
#
_entry.id   AF-A0A6I1ECY3-F1
#
_cell.length_a   1.000
_cell.length_b   1.000
_cell.length_c   1.000
_cell.angle_alpha   90.00
_cell.angle_beta   90.00
_cell.angle_gamma   90.00
#
_symmetry.space_group_name_H-M   'P 1'
#
loop_
_entity.id
_entity.type
_entity.pdbx_description
1 polymer ?
#
loop_
_entity_poly.entity_id
_entity_poly.type
_entity_poly.pdbx_seq_one_letter_code
_entity_poly.pdbx_strand_id
1 'polypeptide(L)'
;MATSKKPSTTWATVTTLKETVNTTLNFVAHHLVMGADKIYLFFDDPNDAAIDIVSKNPKVHVVKCDEKYWASLEVPRPDAHQARQKANVRNCYGFAETDWLIHLDADEMVDADGVVVSKELSTVSDPVVRLQPYELMYQPGGRANNNFRYVFKGAIPQTRQGRRIAEKVYTPFHECLSLGFLSHVEGKFFVKTGVPDLIMSIHGPYMEGVRNRGETAVNMKLLHLHGGDFDEWMDHVKYRLEKGSYRPVNQKRIMRHQGIENTLGGVLQGLYDDRGDEGLKEFHQTVCTFGKSKRPLRRVGAIYKTNLWLDEKREDMFGKSSVLKNFGHDSETGAIEMDGAWGDVTMRLVPHDNYTERCIAIGAPAEAQEMQEMIKLASKKRVLFYDIGANAGVYSLQIAKAGKKTSRIISFEPNPVMIKRLKRNIDLNKFKNIKVVPKALGEEKGKVHLSLGKGGNLGQAAIDGDSQQGIEVTLSTLPSEMISPKGYDLSMLKIDVEGFEASVFKPMFENAKDVHWPDYIMMESAWNEDWDMDLVGELGKIGYTDHFVTKLNTIFKLEKN
;
A
#
# COMPACT_ATOMS: atom_id res chain seq x y z
N MET A 1 -20.27 -28.99 -16.63
CA MET A 1 -20.24 -27.82 -17.54
C MET A 1 -19.01 -27.00 -17.17
N ALA A 2 -17.98 -27.01 -18.03
CA ALA A 2 -16.84 -26.12 -17.86
C ALA A 2 -17.33 -24.70 -18.13
N THR A 3 -17.43 -23.87 -17.10
CA THR A 3 -17.65 -22.45 -17.26
C THR A 3 -16.42 -21.90 -17.99
N SER A 4 -16.58 -21.52 -19.25
CA SER A 4 -15.54 -20.77 -19.96
C SER A 4 -15.35 -19.46 -19.20
N LYS A 5 -14.33 -19.38 -18.34
CA LYS A 5 -13.89 -18.10 -17.78
C LYS A 5 -13.68 -17.17 -18.98
N LYS A 6 -14.48 -16.11 -19.09
CA LYS A 6 -14.17 -15.00 -20.01
C LYS A 6 -12.68 -14.66 -19.80
N PRO A 7 -11.91 -14.40 -20.86
CA PRO A 7 -10.57 -13.85 -20.67
C PRO A 7 -10.70 -12.62 -19.77
N SER A 8 -9.84 -12.53 -18.76
CA SER A 8 -9.77 -11.35 -17.91
C SER A 8 -9.43 -10.16 -18.79
N THR A 9 -10.18 -9.07 -18.65
CA THR A 9 -9.88 -7.79 -19.29
C THR A 9 -8.40 -7.45 -19.11
N THR A 10 -7.75 -7.06 -20.20
CA THR A 10 -6.33 -6.73 -20.24
C THR A 10 -6.10 -5.22 -20.31
N TRP A 11 -4.96 -4.74 -19.81
CA TRP A 11 -4.60 -3.33 -19.93
C TRP A 11 -3.11 -3.11 -20.10
N ALA A 12 -2.77 -1.97 -20.71
CA ALA A 12 -1.40 -1.56 -20.94
C ALA A 12 -1.16 -0.07 -20.67
N THR A 13 0.11 0.28 -20.46
CA THR A 13 0.57 1.66 -20.42
C THR A 13 1.31 2.03 -21.72
N VAL A 14 1.25 3.30 -22.11
CA VAL A 14 2.09 3.89 -23.15
C VAL A 14 2.78 5.15 -22.61
N THR A 15 4.10 5.20 -22.72
CA THR A 15 4.90 6.29 -22.17
C THR A 15 6.02 6.66 -23.12
N THR A 16 6.25 7.97 -23.29
CA THR A 16 7.44 8.49 -23.99
C THR A 16 8.47 8.91 -22.95
N LEU A 17 9.69 8.35 -23.03
CA LEU A 17 10.72 8.47 -22.01
C LEU A 17 11.90 9.33 -22.47
N LYS A 18 12.35 10.21 -21.58
CA LYS A 18 13.66 10.84 -21.59
C LYS A 18 14.10 11.08 -20.14
N GLU A 19 14.33 9.97 -19.45
CA GLU A 19 14.37 9.92 -17.99
C GLU A 19 15.61 9.18 -17.49
N THR A 20 15.86 9.22 -16.18
CA THR A 20 16.90 8.38 -15.59
C THR A 20 16.54 6.90 -15.70
N VAL A 21 17.56 6.03 -15.67
CA VAL A 21 17.36 4.58 -15.62
C VAL A 21 16.44 4.20 -14.46
N ASN A 22 16.67 4.74 -13.26
CA ASN A 22 15.88 4.40 -12.07
C ASN A 22 14.42 4.83 -12.20
N THR A 23 14.13 6.01 -12.76
CA THR A 23 12.75 6.46 -13.03
C THR A 23 12.04 5.47 -13.96
N THR A 24 12.70 5.07 -15.04
CA THR A 24 12.18 4.09 -16.00
C THR A 24 11.93 2.73 -15.34
N LEU A 25 12.88 2.21 -14.57
CA LEU A 25 12.73 0.92 -13.89
C LEU A 25 11.63 0.95 -12.82
N ASN A 26 11.50 2.06 -12.08
CA ASN A 26 10.41 2.25 -11.12
C ASN A 26 9.04 2.22 -11.80
N PHE A 27 8.90 2.94 -12.92
CA PHE A 27 7.67 2.95 -13.70
C PHE A 27 7.30 1.55 -14.18
N VAL A 28 8.24 0.81 -14.77
CA VAL A 28 8.01 -0.55 -15.27
C VAL A 28 7.66 -1.49 -14.13
N ALA A 29 8.46 -1.54 -13.06
CA ALA A 29 8.24 -2.44 -11.94
C ALA A 29 6.90 -2.18 -11.25
N HIS A 30 6.54 -0.91 -11.06
CA HIS A 30 5.28 -0.53 -10.45
C HIS A 30 4.08 -1.03 -11.26
N HIS A 31 4.00 -0.72 -12.55
CA HIS A 31 2.83 -1.06 -13.36
C HIS A 31 2.71 -2.56 -13.64
N LEU A 32 3.83 -3.30 -13.74
CA LEU A 32 3.79 -4.76 -13.79
C LEU A 32 3.23 -5.38 -12.51
N VAL A 33 3.61 -4.85 -11.33
CA VAL A 33 3.06 -5.30 -10.04
C VAL A 33 1.57 -4.95 -9.90
N MET A 34 1.15 -3.81 -10.46
CA MET A 34 -0.29 -3.45 -10.54
C MET A 34 -1.08 -4.33 -11.52
N GLY A 35 -0.40 -5.19 -12.27
CA GLY A 35 -1.01 -6.18 -13.16
C GLY A 35 -1.17 -5.72 -14.60
N ALA A 36 -0.33 -4.81 -15.09
CA ALA A 36 -0.30 -4.48 -16.51
C ALA A 36 0.07 -5.74 -17.34
N ASP A 37 -0.66 -5.96 -18.43
CA ASP A 37 -0.41 -7.06 -19.36
C ASP A 37 0.69 -6.68 -20.35
N LYS A 38 0.77 -5.40 -20.71
CA LYS A 38 1.82 -4.83 -21.55
C LYS A 38 2.25 -3.44 -21.07
N ILE A 39 3.49 -3.08 -21.32
CA ILE A 39 4.03 -1.73 -21.12
C ILE A 39 4.74 -1.32 -22.41
N TYR A 40 4.24 -0.27 -23.07
CA TYR A 40 4.82 0.27 -24.30
C TYR A 40 5.69 1.49 -23.97
N LEU A 41 7.00 1.38 -24.20
CA LEU A 41 7.97 2.42 -23.89
C LEU A 41 8.59 2.99 -25.16
N PHE A 42 8.37 4.28 -25.40
CA PHE A 42 8.94 5.03 -26.51
C PHE A 42 10.12 5.86 -26.02
N PHE A 43 11.34 5.41 -26.25
CA PHE A 43 12.55 6.08 -25.79
C PHE A 43 12.91 7.23 -26.73
N ASP A 44 12.68 8.47 -26.28
CA ASP A 44 13.00 9.70 -27.00
C ASP A 44 14.53 9.86 -27.17
N ASP A 45 15.30 9.30 -26.24
CA ASP A 45 16.73 8.99 -26.39
C ASP A 45 16.91 7.51 -26.80
N PRO A 46 17.22 7.20 -28.07
CA PRO A 46 17.36 5.82 -28.54
C PRO A 46 18.57 5.07 -27.96
N ASN A 47 19.48 5.77 -27.26
CA ASN A 47 20.66 5.21 -26.61
C ASN A 47 20.50 5.09 -25.09
N ASP A 48 19.29 5.28 -24.55
CA ASP A 48 19.02 5.19 -23.13
C ASP A 48 19.44 3.82 -22.56
N ALA A 49 20.24 3.85 -21.49
CA ALA A 49 20.79 2.66 -20.86
C ALA A 49 19.73 1.73 -20.25
N ALA A 50 18.50 2.21 -20.00
CA ALA A 50 17.42 1.38 -19.50
C ALA A 50 16.89 0.38 -20.54
N ILE A 51 17.09 0.65 -21.84
CA ILE A 51 16.54 -0.17 -22.94
C ILE A 51 16.94 -1.64 -22.81
N ASP A 52 18.22 -1.91 -22.61
CA ASP A 52 18.75 -3.29 -22.51
C ASP A 52 18.28 -4.01 -21.24
N ILE A 53 17.87 -3.26 -20.22
CA ILE A 53 17.37 -3.82 -18.96
C ILE A 53 15.89 -4.20 -19.12
N VAL A 54 15.06 -3.25 -19.54
CA VAL A 54 13.60 -3.44 -19.58
C VAL A 54 13.15 -4.35 -20.71
N SER A 55 13.89 -4.40 -21.83
CA SER A 55 13.60 -5.28 -22.98
C SER A 55 13.68 -6.77 -22.66
N LYS A 56 14.32 -7.15 -21.55
CA LYS A 56 14.37 -8.55 -21.08
C LYS A 56 13.02 -9.06 -20.58
N ASN A 57 12.10 -8.17 -20.22
CA ASN A 57 10.78 -8.55 -19.76
C ASN A 57 9.82 -8.68 -20.96
N PRO A 58 9.19 -9.85 -21.21
CA PRO A 58 8.34 -10.07 -22.38
C PRO A 58 7.06 -9.20 -22.40
N LYS A 59 6.66 -8.66 -21.25
CA LYS A 59 5.53 -7.72 -21.15
C LYS A 59 5.92 -6.29 -21.52
N VAL A 60 7.20 -5.98 -21.67
CA VAL A 60 7.66 -4.64 -22.07
C VAL A 60 7.93 -4.63 -23.58
N HIS A 61 7.32 -3.70 -24.28
CA HIS A 61 7.58 -3.42 -25.69
C HIS A 61 8.36 -2.11 -25.81
N VAL A 62 9.57 -2.18 -26.34
CA VAL A 62 10.48 -1.05 -26.45
C VAL A 62 10.50 -0.53 -27.89
N VAL A 63 10.28 0.77 -28.05
CA VAL A 63 10.44 1.50 -29.30
C VAL A 63 11.54 2.54 -29.13
N LYS A 64 12.59 2.46 -29.95
CA LYS A 64 13.63 3.48 -30.03
C LYS A 64 13.14 4.58 -30.98
N CYS A 65 12.95 5.81 -30.49
CA CYS A 65 12.47 6.92 -31.32
C CYS A 65 13.60 7.56 -32.14
N ASP A 66 14.35 6.74 -32.88
CA ASP A 66 15.42 7.17 -33.77
C ASP A 66 14.88 7.72 -35.11
N GLU A 67 15.79 8.08 -36.02
CA GLU A 67 15.41 8.62 -37.33
C GLU A 67 14.55 7.63 -38.14
N LYS A 68 14.79 6.31 -38.01
CA LYS A 68 14.04 5.29 -38.73
C LYS A 68 12.60 5.22 -38.22
N TYR A 69 12.42 5.31 -36.90
CA TYR A 69 11.10 5.35 -36.28
C TYR A 69 10.29 6.56 -36.79
N TRP A 70 10.85 7.76 -36.73
CA TRP A 70 10.12 8.96 -37.19
C TRP A 70 9.82 8.91 -38.69
N ALA A 71 10.76 8.41 -39.50
CA ALA A 71 10.51 8.17 -40.92
C ALA A 71 9.36 7.17 -41.17
N SER A 72 9.23 6.13 -40.34
CA SER A 72 8.15 5.13 -40.46
C SER A 72 6.75 5.67 -40.15
N LEU A 73 6.67 6.79 -39.42
CA LEU A 73 5.42 7.50 -39.15
C LEU A 73 5.06 8.50 -40.25
N GLU A 74 5.90 8.64 -41.28
CA GLU A 74 5.75 9.62 -42.35
C GLU A 74 5.64 11.07 -41.84
N VAL A 75 6.22 11.36 -40.67
CA VAL A 75 6.26 12.71 -40.08
C VAL A 75 7.69 13.05 -39.62
N PRO A 76 8.14 14.31 -39.79
CA PRO A 76 9.41 14.74 -39.21
C PRO A 76 9.30 14.69 -37.69
N ARG A 77 10.41 14.38 -37.00
CA ARG A 77 10.47 14.40 -35.53
C ARG A 77 10.06 15.78 -35.00
N PRO A 78 8.95 15.91 -34.26
CA PRO A 78 8.54 17.21 -33.72
C PRO A 78 9.54 17.78 -32.70
N ASP A 79 9.78 19.09 -32.75
CA ASP A 79 10.62 19.80 -31.77
C ASP A 79 10.01 19.80 -30.35
N ALA A 80 8.69 19.99 -30.27
CA ALA A 80 7.96 20.02 -29.01
C ALA A 80 7.78 18.60 -28.46
N HIS A 81 8.21 18.38 -27.21
CA HIS A 81 8.08 17.08 -26.53
C HIS A 81 6.62 16.57 -26.50
N GLN A 82 5.66 17.44 -26.19
CA GLN A 82 4.23 17.07 -26.19
C GLN A 82 3.72 16.60 -27.56
N ALA A 83 4.27 17.14 -28.66
CA ALA A 83 3.91 16.69 -30.00
C ALA A 83 4.49 15.28 -30.29
N ARG A 84 5.70 15.00 -29.80
CA ARG A 84 6.29 13.66 -29.85
C ARG A 84 5.47 12.65 -29.05
N GLN A 85 5.07 12.99 -27.83
CA GLN A 85 4.21 12.14 -27.00
C GLN A 85 2.88 11.81 -27.73
N LYS A 86 2.21 12.81 -28.31
CA LYS A 86 0.96 12.60 -29.06
C LYS A 86 1.15 11.69 -30.28
N ALA A 87 2.24 11.83 -31.03
CA ALA A 87 2.54 10.96 -32.16
C ALA A 87 2.75 9.50 -31.71
N ASN A 88 3.55 9.30 -30.67
CA ASN A 88 3.83 7.98 -30.10
C ASN A 88 2.58 7.29 -29.57
N VAL A 89 1.73 8.01 -28.82
CA VAL A 89 0.46 7.50 -28.29
C VAL A 89 -0.49 7.07 -29.41
N ARG A 90 -0.62 7.88 -30.46
CA ARG A 90 -1.46 7.55 -31.62
C ARG A 90 -0.96 6.32 -32.36
N ASN A 91 0.35 6.23 -32.57
CA ASN A 91 0.97 5.06 -33.17
C ASN A 91 0.71 3.81 -32.31
N CYS A 92 0.97 3.89 -31.00
CA CYS A 92 0.71 2.80 -30.06
C CYS A 92 -0.74 2.34 -30.05
N TYR A 93 -1.71 3.27 -30.09
CA TYR A 93 -3.13 2.92 -30.12
C TYR A 93 -3.49 2.08 -31.37
N GLY A 94 -2.78 2.29 -32.48
CA GLY A 94 -3.00 1.55 -33.72
C GLY A 94 -2.53 0.09 -33.70
N PHE A 95 -1.59 -0.27 -32.82
CA PHE A 95 -1.04 -1.64 -32.74
C PHE A 95 -1.17 -2.31 -31.37
N ALA A 96 -1.69 -1.63 -30.36
CA ALA A 96 -1.84 -2.19 -29.02
C ALA A 96 -2.81 -3.39 -29.01
N GLU A 97 -2.38 -4.50 -28.43
CA GLU A 97 -3.14 -5.77 -28.40
C GLU A 97 -4.02 -5.93 -27.14
N THR A 98 -3.95 -5.02 -26.18
CA THR A 98 -4.71 -5.08 -24.92
C THR A 98 -6.05 -4.38 -25.02
N ASP A 99 -7.04 -4.78 -24.21
CA ASP A 99 -8.39 -4.21 -24.24
C ASP A 99 -8.41 -2.72 -23.86
N TRP A 100 -7.52 -2.31 -22.95
CA TRP A 100 -7.39 -0.94 -22.48
C TRP A 100 -5.95 -0.41 -22.60
N LEU A 101 -5.82 0.88 -22.85
CA LEU A 101 -4.54 1.59 -22.95
C LEU A 101 -4.60 2.89 -22.15
N ILE A 102 -3.56 3.23 -21.39
CA ILE A 102 -3.43 4.52 -20.70
C ILE A 102 -2.09 5.17 -21.02
N HIS A 103 -2.11 6.47 -21.33
CA HIS A 103 -0.89 7.25 -21.42
C HIS A 103 -0.53 7.82 -20.05
N LEU A 104 0.72 7.60 -19.65
CA LEU A 104 1.28 8.09 -18.40
C LEU A 104 2.63 8.74 -18.66
N ASP A 105 2.90 9.83 -17.96
CA ASP A 105 4.26 10.34 -17.82
C ASP A 105 5.06 9.44 -16.86
N ALA A 106 6.39 9.46 -16.93
CA ALA A 106 7.22 8.48 -16.19
C ALA A 106 7.17 8.65 -14.66
N ASP A 107 6.79 9.84 -14.19
CA ASP A 107 6.58 10.21 -12.79
C ASP A 107 5.12 10.03 -12.35
N GLU A 108 4.26 9.45 -13.20
CA GLU A 108 2.87 9.14 -12.88
C GLU A 108 2.66 7.64 -12.68
N MET A 109 2.03 7.29 -11.57
CA MET A 109 1.79 5.91 -11.16
C MET A 109 0.29 5.64 -11.02
N VAL A 110 -0.18 4.51 -11.55
CA VAL A 110 -1.56 4.03 -11.32
C VAL A 110 -1.63 3.31 -10.00
N ASP A 111 -2.50 3.76 -9.11
CA ASP A 111 -2.79 3.06 -7.86
C ASP A 111 -4.28 2.68 -7.80
N ALA A 112 -4.57 1.46 -7.36
CA ALA A 112 -5.91 0.87 -7.38
C ALA A 112 -6.28 0.43 -5.97
N ASP A 113 -6.73 1.40 -5.19
CA ASP A 113 -6.95 1.36 -3.74
C ASP A 113 -7.97 0.26 -3.35
N GLY A 114 -7.46 -0.94 -3.09
CA GLY A 114 -8.28 -2.10 -2.72
C GLY A 114 -9.09 -2.71 -3.86
N VAL A 115 -8.70 -2.49 -5.13
CA VAL A 115 -9.32 -3.15 -6.30
C VAL A 115 -8.28 -3.62 -7.32
N VAL A 116 -8.64 -4.63 -8.12
CA VAL A 116 -7.81 -5.06 -9.26
C VAL A 116 -8.18 -4.22 -10.48
N VAL A 117 -7.20 -3.52 -11.08
CA VAL A 117 -7.40 -2.63 -12.24
C VAL A 117 -8.20 -3.29 -13.37
N SER A 118 -7.83 -4.52 -13.77
CA SER A 118 -8.53 -5.25 -14.83
C SER A 118 -9.98 -5.58 -14.48
N LYS A 119 -10.27 -5.89 -13.21
CA LYS A 119 -11.65 -6.14 -12.77
C LYS A 119 -12.48 -4.86 -12.81
N GLU A 120 -11.92 -3.75 -12.34
CA GLU A 120 -12.58 -2.44 -12.40
C GLU A 120 -12.87 -2.04 -13.86
N LEU A 121 -11.90 -2.16 -14.75
CA LEU A 121 -12.09 -1.87 -16.18
C LEU A 121 -13.09 -2.82 -16.87
N SER A 122 -13.27 -4.04 -16.36
CA SER A 122 -14.22 -5.01 -16.93
C SER A 122 -15.69 -4.68 -16.65
N THR A 123 -15.97 -3.85 -15.64
CA THR A 123 -17.32 -3.47 -15.25
C THR A 123 -17.79 -2.17 -15.89
N VAL A 124 -16.87 -1.37 -16.43
CA VAL A 124 -17.20 -0.08 -17.05
C VAL A 124 -17.74 -0.26 -18.46
N SER A 125 -18.83 0.46 -18.76
CA SER A 125 -19.47 0.46 -20.08
C SER A 125 -18.95 1.56 -21.01
N ASP A 126 -18.57 2.72 -20.46
CA ASP A 126 -17.95 3.83 -21.20
C ASP A 126 -16.57 3.38 -21.74
N PRO A 127 -16.23 3.62 -23.02
CA PRO A 127 -14.91 3.32 -23.56
C PRO A 127 -13.78 4.19 -23.00
N VAL A 128 -14.08 5.15 -22.12
CA VAL A 128 -13.11 6.04 -21.47
C VAL A 128 -13.31 6.03 -19.96
N VAL A 129 -12.22 5.75 -19.23
CA VAL A 129 -12.20 5.80 -17.76
C VAL A 129 -11.13 6.78 -17.30
N ARG A 130 -11.53 7.74 -16.48
CA ARG A 130 -10.66 8.79 -15.95
C ARG A 130 -10.15 8.44 -14.56
N LEU A 131 -8.85 8.56 -14.36
CA LEU A 131 -8.20 8.44 -13.06
C LEU A 131 -8.22 9.78 -12.31
N GLN A 132 -8.47 9.71 -11.00
CA GLN A 132 -8.43 10.89 -10.15
C GLN A 132 -6.97 11.30 -9.86
N PRO A 133 -6.56 12.54 -10.15
CA PRO A 133 -5.20 12.97 -9.88
C PRO A 133 -4.95 13.17 -8.39
N TYR A 134 -3.74 12.85 -7.96
CA TYR A 134 -3.21 13.02 -6.62
C TYR A 134 -1.74 13.41 -6.74
N GLU A 135 -1.33 14.53 -6.15
CA GLU A 135 0.06 15.01 -6.25
C GLU A 135 0.83 14.78 -4.96
N LEU A 136 2.09 14.38 -5.08
CA LEU A 136 2.96 14.09 -3.97
C LEU A 136 3.18 15.36 -3.12
N MET A 137 3.14 15.18 -1.81
CA MET A 137 3.59 16.21 -0.88
C MET A 137 4.90 15.81 -0.23
N TYR A 138 5.84 16.75 -0.20
CA TYR A 138 7.12 16.62 0.48
C TYR A 138 6.95 16.39 1.99
N GLN A 139 7.73 15.50 2.57
CA GLN A 139 7.72 15.21 4.01
C GLN A 139 9.08 15.54 4.63
N PRO A 140 9.17 16.60 5.46
CA PRO A 140 10.41 16.95 6.14
C PRO A 140 10.86 15.81 7.07
N GLY A 141 12.15 15.46 7.04
CA GLY A 141 12.70 14.33 7.80
C GLY A 141 12.62 12.97 7.09
N GLY A 142 12.15 12.96 5.83
CA GLY A 142 12.20 11.79 4.96
C GLY A 142 11.05 10.79 5.17
N ARG A 143 11.15 9.68 4.45
CA ARG A 143 10.09 8.66 4.34
C ARG A 143 10.31 7.44 5.25
N ALA A 144 11.54 7.25 5.76
CA ALA A 144 12.04 5.96 6.24
C ALA A 144 11.31 5.37 7.47
N ASN A 145 10.65 6.19 8.30
CA ASN A 145 10.09 5.75 9.59
C ASN A 145 8.57 5.98 9.72
N ASN A 146 7.85 6.16 8.60
CA ASN A 146 6.41 6.36 8.63
C ASN A 146 5.66 5.08 8.22
N ASN A 147 4.54 4.80 8.88
CA ASN A 147 3.57 3.75 8.49
C ASN A 147 3.13 3.87 7.02
N PHE A 148 3.19 5.07 6.45
CA PHE A 148 3.02 5.32 5.03
C PHE A 148 4.11 6.29 4.56
N ARG A 149 4.94 5.83 3.63
CA ARG A 149 6.11 6.54 3.07
C ARG A 149 5.73 7.67 2.13
N TYR A 150 4.53 7.63 1.56
CA TYR A 150 4.03 8.65 0.64
C TYR A 150 2.73 9.25 1.15
N VAL A 151 2.63 10.57 1.05
CA VAL A 151 1.39 11.31 1.28
C VAL A 151 1.10 12.14 0.02
N PHE A 152 -0.09 11.93 -0.54
CA PHE A 152 -0.57 12.64 -1.70
C PHE A 152 -1.76 13.53 -1.33
N LYS A 153 -1.93 14.60 -2.12
CA LYS A 153 -3.07 15.49 -2.06
C LYS A 153 -3.96 15.31 -3.29
N GLY A 154 -5.24 15.02 -3.07
CA GLY A 154 -6.29 15.01 -4.08
C GLY A 154 -6.99 16.36 -4.23
N ALA A 155 -8.06 16.40 -5.03
CA ALA A 155 -8.85 17.63 -5.20
C ALA A 155 -9.54 18.06 -3.91
N ILE A 156 -9.50 19.36 -3.62
CA ILE A 156 -10.28 19.92 -2.52
C ILE A 156 -11.70 20.17 -3.01
N PRO A 157 -12.73 19.56 -2.38
CA PRO A 157 -14.12 19.76 -2.76
C PRO A 157 -14.52 21.24 -2.72
N GLN A 158 -15.30 21.70 -3.70
CA GLN A 158 -15.75 23.09 -3.78
C GLN A 158 -16.93 23.43 -2.84
N THR A 159 -17.05 22.69 -1.74
CA THR A 159 -17.99 22.95 -0.65
C THR A 159 -17.54 24.16 0.18
N ARG A 160 -18.45 24.75 0.96
CA ARG A 160 -18.10 25.85 1.89
C ARG A 160 -16.96 25.46 2.84
N GLN A 161 -16.98 24.22 3.34
CA GLN A 161 -15.94 23.69 4.22
C GLN A 161 -14.61 23.52 3.46
N GLY A 162 -14.64 22.97 2.25
CA GLY A 162 -13.45 22.78 1.43
C GLY A 162 -12.76 24.11 1.07
N ARG A 163 -13.51 25.12 0.65
CA ARG A 163 -12.96 26.47 0.36
C ARG A 163 -12.29 27.09 1.59
N ARG A 164 -12.95 27.05 2.75
CA ARG A 164 -12.39 27.56 4.01
C ARG A 164 -11.12 26.82 4.44
N ILE A 165 -11.07 25.50 4.19
CA ILE A 165 -9.86 24.71 4.44
C ILE A 165 -8.76 25.10 3.45
N ALA A 166 -9.06 25.23 2.16
CA ALA A 166 -8.06 25.61 1.16
C ALA A 166 -7.43 26.97 1.47
N GLU A 167 -8.24 27.98 1.77
CA GLU A 167 -7.78 29.30 2.23
C GLU A 167 -6.87 29.14 3.44
N LYS A 168 -7.36 28.55 4.53
CA LYS A 168 -6.55 28.35 5.74
C LYS A 168 -5.22 27.61 5.51
N VAL A 169 -5.22 26.64 4.62
CA VAL A 169 -4.11 25.69 4.42
C VAL A 169 -3.07 26.21 3.41
N TYR A 170 -3.49 27.04 2.46
CA TYR A 170 -2.64 27.52 1.36
C TYR A 170 -2.49 29.03 1.32
N THR A 171 -3.05 29.81 2.25
CA THR A 171 -2.76 31.25 2.34
C THR A 171 -1.25 31.50 2.40
N PRO A 172 -0.72 32.46 1.61
CA PRO A 172 -1.46 33.38 0.73
C PRO A 172 -1.83 32.84 -0.67
N PHE A 173 -1.28 31.70 -1.08
CA PHE A 173 -1.35 31.17 -2.45
C PHE A 173 -2.65 30.45 -2.86
N HIS A 174 -3.64 30.33 -1.97
CA HIS A 174 -4.85 29.54 -2.24
C HIS A 174 -5.62 29.94 -3.51
N GLU A 175 -5.62 31.22 -3.90
CA GLU A 175 -6.34 31.72 -5.08
C GLU A 175 -5.70 31.29 -6.41
N CYS A 176 -4.39 31.02 -6.44
CA CYS A 176 -3.70 30.58 -7.66
C CYS A 176 -3.70 29.06 -7.86
N LEU A 177 -4.21 28.30 -6.89
CA LEU A 177 -4.23 26.84 -6.90
C LEU A 177 -5.62 26.30 -7.29
N SER A 178 -5.73 25.76 -8.49
CA SER A 178 -6.98 25.13 -8.97
C SER A 178 -7.32 23.89 -8.14
N LEU A 179 -8.40 23.95 -7.35
CA LEU A 179 -8.78 22.89 -6.40
C LEU A 179 -7.66 22.51 -5.42
N GLY A 180 -6.72 23.43 -5.16
CA GLY A 180 -5.55 23.20 -4.32
C GLY A 180 -4.41 22.41 -4.99
N PHE A 181 -4.43 22.20 -6.31
CA PHE A 181 -3.32 21.55 -7.04
C PHE A 181 -2.22 22.54 -7.45
N LEU A 182 -0.98 22.06 -7.36
CA LEU A 182 0.19 22.63 -8.02
C LEU A 182 0.20 22.34 -9.53
N SER A 183 -0.31 21.18 -9.92
CA SER A 183 -0.43 20.73 -11.31
C SER A 183 -1.84 20.96 -11.88
N HIS A 184 -2.22 20.18 -12.90
CA HIS A 184 -3.56 20.23 -13.48
C HIS A 184 -4.52 19.23 -12.81
N VAL A 185 -5.80 19.57 -12.79
CA VAL A 185 -6.86 18.71 -12.24
C VAL A 185 -7.40 17.69 -13.24
N GLU A 186 -6.86 17.62 -14.47
CA GLU A 186 -7.44 16.82 -15.55
C GLU A 186 -7.34 15.31 -15.32
N GLY A 187 -6.26 14.82 -14.72
CA GLY A 187 -6.00 13.37 -14.57
C GLY A 187 -5.55 12.72 -15.88
N LYS A 188 -5.57 11.38 -15.91
CA LYS A 188 -5.26 10.57 -17.10
C LYS A 188 -6.39 9.60 -17.38
N PHE A 189 -6.39 9.03 -18.58
CA PHE A 189 -7.53 8.30 -19.10
C PHE A 189 -7.08 6.93 -19.62
N PHE A 190 -7.67 5.89 -19.06
CA PHE A 190 -7.78 4.62 -19.74
C PHE A 190 -8.74 4.78 -20.92
N VAL A 191 -8.33 4.29 -22.08
CA VAL A 191 -9.16 4.24 -23.28
C VAL A 191 -9.23 2.80 -23.77
N LYS A 192 -10.43 2.39 -24.16
CA LYS A 192 -10.65 1.09 -24.77
C LYS A 192 -10.04 1.10 -26.17
N THR A 193 -9.29 0.07 -26.52
CA THR A 193 -8.67 -0.09 -27.84
C THR A 193 -9.69 -0.54 -28.88
N GLY A 194 -9.42 -0.25 -30.16
CA GLY A 194 -10.28 -0.69 -31.27
C GLY A 194 -11.65 -0.03 -31.34
N VAL A 195 -11.89 1.07 -30.61
CA VAL A 195 -13.16 1.82 -30.67
C VAL A 195 -13.13 2.74 -31.88
N PRO A 196 -14.10 2.64 -32.82
CA PRO A 196 -14.20 3.56 -33.96
C PRO A 196 -14.27 5.02 -33.51
N ASP A 197 -13.61 5.91 -34.26
CA ASP A 197 -13.60 7.36 -34.06
C ASP A 197 -13.07 7.85 -32.69
N LEU A 198 -12.51 6.95 -31.86
CA LEU A 198 -11.81 7.31 -30.63
C LEU A 198 -10.37 7.71 -30.95
N ILE A 199 -10.00 8.93 -30.56
CA ILE A 199 -8.66 9.47 -30.70
C ILE A 199 -8.05 9.63 -29.31
N MET A 200 -7.07 8.77 -29.00
CA MET A 200 -6.28 8.90 -27.78
C MET A 200 -5.39 10.15 -27.82
N SER A 201 -5.24 10.81 -26.67
CA SER A 201 -4.43 12.01 -26.48
C SER A 201 -3.93 12.10 -25.04
N ILE A 202 -2.82 12.80 -24.83
CA ILE A 202 -2.06 12.85 -23.56
C ILE A 202 -2.77 13.57 -22.40
N HIS A 203 -3.79 14.39 -22.69
CA HIS A 203 -4.57 15.16 -21.70
C HIS A 203 -6.07 14.80 -21.70
N GLY A 204 -6.53 13.97 -22.64
CA GLY A 204 -7.93 13.55 -22.71
C GLY A 204 -8.34 13.12 -24.12
N PRO A 205 -9.04 11.99 -24.26
CA PRO A 205 -9.42 11.44 -25.56
C PRO A 205 -10.56 12.25 -26.20
N TYR A 206 -10.70 12.08 -27.50
CA TYR A 206 -11.80 12.61 -28.30
C TYR A 206 -12.56 11.44 -28.91
N MET A 207 -13.87 11.60 -29.05
CA MET A 207 -14.75 10.67 -29.77
C MET A 207 -15.69 11.51 -30.61
N GLU A 208 -15.78 11.22 -31.91
CA GLU A 208 -16.59 12.00 -32.87
C GLU A 208 -16.26 13.51 -32.86
N GLY A 209 -14.98 13.85 -32.65
CA GLY A 209 -14.50 15.25 -32.58
C GLY A 209 -14.81 15.99 -31.28
N VAL A 210 -15.51 15.36 -30.32
CA VAL A 210 -15.82 15.94 -29.00
C VAL A 210 -14.93 15.32 -27.93
N ARG A 211 -14.47 16.13 -26.96
CA ARG A 211 -13.67 15.64 -25.83
C ARG A 211 -14.53 14.72 -24.96
N ASN A 212 -14.13 13.44 -24.85
CA ASN A 212 -14.77 12.49 -23.94
C ASN A 212 -14.13 12.61 -22.55
N ARG A 213 -14.94 12.87 -21.52
CA ARG A 213 -14.50 13.01 -20.13
C ARG A 213 -14.48 11.68 -19.36
N GLY A 214 -15.10 10.65 -19.92
CA GLY A 214 -15.21 9.32 -19.34
C GLY A 214 -15.92 9.27 -17.99
N GLU A 215 -16.09 8.05 -17.49
CA GLU A 215 -16.47 7.80 -16.12
C GLU A 215 -15.25 7.99 -15.20
N THR A 216 -15.43 8.67 -14.06
CA THR A 216 -14.32 8.82 -13.09
C THR A 216 -14.27 7.59 -12.19
N ALA A 217 -13.18 6.83 -12.27
CA ALA A 217 -12.95 5.69 -11.40
C ALA A 217 -12.73 6.16 -9.95
N VAL A 218 -13.58 5.72 -9.04
CA VAL A 218 -13.51 6.12 -7.63
C VAL A 218 -12.32 5.47 -6.93
N ASN A 219 -12.02 4.21 -7.27
CA ASN A 219 -10.99 3.41 -6.60
C ASN A 219 -9.64 3.42 -7.33
N MET A 220 -9.55 4.05 -8.49
CA MET A 220 -8.28 4.17 -9.23
C MET A 220 -7.78 5.61 -9.26
N LYS A 221 -6.52 5.77 -8.86
CA LYS A 221 -5.85 7.05 -8.63
C LYS A 221 -4.67 7.17 -9.59
N LEU A 222 -4.47 8.38 -10.08
CA LEU A 222 -3.24 8.79 -10.75
C LEU A 222 -2.38 9.51 -9.72
N LEU A 223 -1.31 8.86 -9.29
CA LEU A 223 -0.36 9.41 -8.34
C LEU A 223 0.78 10.07 -9.11
N HIS A 224 0.81 11.40 -9.06
CA HIS A 224 1.83 12.20 -9.72
C HIS A 224 2.94 12.53 -8.71
N LEU A 225 4.15 12.02 -8.97
CA LEU A 225 5.31 12.14 -8.07
C LEU A 225 6.04 13.49 -8.16
N HIS A 226 5.40 14.53 -8.70
CA HIS A 226 5.92 15.89 -8.67
C HIS A 226 5.66 16.54 -7.29
N GLY A 227 6.52 17.47 -6.86
CA GLY A 227 6.43 18.08 -5.52
C GLY A 227 7.32 17.40 -4.48
N GLY A 228 8.46 16.87 -4.93
CA GLY A 228 9.53 16.30 -4.11
C GLY A 228 10.23 17.34 -3.23
N ASP A 229 11.50 17.08 -2.89
CA ASP A 229 12.28 18.03 -2.11
C ASP A 229 12.43 19.38 -2.81
N PHE A 230 12.88 20.37 -2.04
CA PHE A 230 12.94 21.75 -2.50
C PHE A 230 13.92 21.93 -3.66
N ASP A 231 15.04 21.20 -3.66
CA ASP A 231 16.11 21.41 -4.63
C ASP A 231 15.68 20.84 -6.00
N GLU A 232 15.16 19.61 -6.03
CA GLU A 232 14.58 19.01 -7.24
C GLU A 232 13.42 19.86 -7.79
N TRP A 233 12.54 20.34 -6.91
CA TRP A 233 11.42 21.20 -7.31
C TRP A 233 11.92 22.54 -7.86
N MET A 234 12.93 23.14 -7.25
CA MET A 234 13.52 24.41 -7.65
C MET A 234 14.14 24.31 -9.04
N ASP A 235 14.90 23.26 -9.32
CA ASP A 235 15.49 23.02 -10.64
C ASP A 235 14.42 22.96 -11.74
N HIS A 236 13.32 22.25 -11.47
CA HIS A 236 12.19 22.19 -12.39
C HIS A 236 11.45 23.53 -12.57
N VAL A 237 11.37 24.35 -11.52
CA VAL A 237 10.77 25.69 -11.63
C VAL A 237 11.67 26.61 -12.42
N LYS A 238 12.97 26.70 -12.09
CA LYS A 238 13.95 27.53 -12.80
C LYS A 238 14.03 27.16 -14.28
N TYR A 239 14.12 25.87 -14.60
CA TYR A 239 14.07 25.40 -15.98
C TYR A 239 12.81 25.87 -16.73
N ARG A 240 11.64 25.82 -16.08
CA ARG A 240 10.36 26.25 -16.67
C ARG A 240 10.26 27.77 -16.84
N LEU A 241 10.82 28.55 -15.92
CA LEU A 241 10.91 30.02 -16.03
C LEU A 241 11.84 30.41 -17.18
N GLU A 242 12.98 29.73 -17.35
CA GLU A 242 13.95 29.99 -18.41
C GLU A 242 13.45 29.57 -19.81
N LYS A 243 12.85 28.37 -19.93
CA LYS A 243 12.46 27.74 -21.20
C LYS A 243 11.02 27.99 -21.63
N GLY A 244 10.21 28.64 -20.80
CA GLY A 244 9.03 29.39 -21.26
C GLY A 244 7.66 28.71 -21.18
N SER A 245 7.43 27.75 -20.27
CA SER A 245 6.04 27.28 -20.01
C SER A 245 5.17 28.34 -19.30
N TYR A 246 5.80 29.41 -18.79
CA TYR A 246 5.13 30.56 -18.17
C TYR A 246 5.27 31.86 -18.98
N ARG A 247 5.79 31.79 -20.21
CA ARG A 247 5.70 32.95 -21.12
C ARG A 247 4.26 33.06 -21.63
N PRO A 248 3.65 34.25 -21.62
CA PRO A 248 2.26 34.40 -22.03
C PRO A 248 2.10 34.05 -23.52
N VAL A 249 1.51 32.89 -23.80
CA VAL A 249 1.03 32.53 -25.13
C VAL A 249 -0.40 33.08 -25.26
N ASN A 250 -0.53 34.16 -26.02
CA ASN A 250 -1.77 34.78 -26.51
C ASN A 250 -2.64 35.57 -25.51
N GLN A 251 -2.65 36.89 -25.76
CA GLN A 251 -3.29 38.02 -25.07
C GLN A 251 -4.83 38.04 -24.98
N LYS A 252 -5.56 36.93 -24.84
CA LYS A 252 -7.04 36.97 -24.77
C LYS A 252 -7.63 36.26 -23.56
N ARG A 253 -7.22 36.68 -22.36
CA ARG A 253 -8.05 36.79 -21.13
C ARG A 253 -7.14 37.23 -19.97
N ILE A 254 -6.84 38.51 -19.92
CA ILE A 254 -6.06 39.11 -18.84
C ILE A 254 -7.05 39.72 -17.84
N MET A 255 -7.26 39.08 -16.69
CA MET A 255 -7.82 39.78 -15.53
C MET A 255 -6.65 40.40 -14.76
N ARG A 256 -6.48 41.72 -14.92
CA ARG A 256 -5.50 42.53 -14.19
C ARG A 256 -6.12 43.01 -12.87
N HIS A 257 -5.58 42.54 -11.74
CA HIS A 257 -5.61 43.28 -10.49
C HIS A 257 -4.18 43.29 -9.93
N GLN A 258 -3.66 44.50 -9.65
CA GLN A 258 -2.37 44.73 -8.98
C GLN A 258 -1.07 44.25 -9.67
N GLY A 259 -1.10 43.96 -10.98
CA GLY A 259 0.13 43.80 -11.77
C GLY A 259 0.81 42.42 -11.72
N ILE A 260 0.19 41.42 -11.10
CA ILE A 260 0.65 40.01 -11.11
C ILE A 260 -0.31 39.20 -12.01
N GLU A 261 0.23 38.35 -12.88
CA GLU A 261 -0.58 37.36 -13.60
C GLU A 261 -1.15 36.33 -12.62
N ASN A 262 -2.49 36.15 -12.57
CA ASN A 262 -3.16 35.16 -11.71
C ASN A 262 -2.93 33.69 -12.13
N THR A 263 -1.97 33.42 -13.00
CA THR A 263 -1.55 32.05 -13.32
C THR A 263 -0.54 31.60 -12.26
N LEU A 264 -0.49 30.30 -11.96
CA LEU A 264 0.55 29.75 -11.06
C LEU A 264 1.96 30.19 -11.50
N GLY A 265 2.18 30.29 -12.80
CA GLY A 265 3.42 30.80 -13.38
C GLY A 265 3.76 32.23 -13.02
N GLY A 266 2.78 33.11 -13.22
CA GLY A 266 2.90 34.52 -12.85
C GLY A 266 3.21 34.70 -11.37
N VAL A 267 2.57 33.91 -10.51
CA VAL A 267 2.84 33.92 -9.07
C VAL A 267 4.25 33.44 -8.76
N LEU A 268 4.71 32.31 -9.34
CA LEU A 268 6.06 31.80 -9.11
C LEU A 268 7.13 32.77 -9.62
N GLN A 269 6.96 33.32 -10.83
CA GLN A 269 7.87 34.32 -11.39
C GLN A 269 7.90 35.58 -10.52
N GLY A 270 6.73 36.10 -10.11
CA GLY A 270 6.67 37.28 -9.25
C GLY A 270 7.32 37.08 -7.89
N LEU A 271 7.16 35.90 -7.27
CA LEU A 271 7.85 35.56 -6.03
C LEU A 271 9.37 35.51 -6.20
N TYR A 272 9.83 34.96 -7.32
CA TYR A 272 11.25 34.89 -7.66
C TYR A 272 11.84 36.28 -7.95
N ASP A 273 11.12 37.13 -8.67
CA ASP A 273 11.57 38.48 -9.00
C ASP A 273 11.65 39.38 -7.75
N ASP A 274 10.73 39.22 -6.80
CA ASP A 274 10.66 40.02 -5.57
C ASP A 274 11.65 39.54 -4.48
N ARG A 275 11.74 38.23 -4.26
CA ARG A 275 12.48 37.65 -3.11
C ARG A 275 13.45 36.52 -3.48
N GLY A 276 13.68 36.28 -4.76
CA GLY A 276 14.57 35.22 -5.24
C GLY A 276 14.15 33.83 -4.76
N ASP A 277 15.15 33.00 -4.44
CA ASP A 277 14.96 31.63 -3.99
C ASP A 277 14.12 31.54 -2.69
N GLU A 278 14.17 32.55 -1.81
CA GLU A 278 13.41 32.56 -0.56
C GLU A 278 11.89 32.72 -0.79
N GLY A 279 11.49 33.48 -1.82
CA GLY A 279 10.07 33.59 -2.20
C GLY A 279 9.50 32.25 -2.69
N LEU A 280 10.28 31.52 -3.48
CA LEU A 280 9.94 30.18 -3.98
C LEU A 280 9.98 29.13 -2.86
N LYS A 281 10.87 29.28 -1.88
CA LYS A 281 10.94 28.43 -0.68
C LYS A 281 9.71 28.56 0.21
N GLU A 282 9.23 29.78 0.44
CA GLU A 282 7.98 30.01 1.15
C GLU A 282 6.81 29.32 0.43
N PHE A 283 6.76 29.43 -0.89
CA PHE A 283 5.75 28.75 -1.70
C PHE A 283 5.84 27.23 -1.58
N HIS A 284 7.03 26.63 -1.72
CA HIS A 284 7.21 25.18 -1.58
C HIS A 284 6.81 24.68 -0.18
N GLN A 285 7.25 25.37 0.87
CA GLN A 285 6.87 25.05 2.25
C GLN A 285 5.36 25.15 2.48
N THR A 286 4.71 26.14 1.87
CA THR A 286 3.27 26.35 2.02
C THR A 286 2.48 25.37 1.18
N VAL A 287 2.87 25.07 -0.05
CA VAL A 287 2.04 24.33 -1.01
C VAL A 287 2.44 22.86 -1.08
N CYS A 288 3.73 22.57 -1.20
CA CYS A 288 4.25 21.22 -1.47
C CYS A 288 4.48 20.40 -0.20
N THR A 289 4.70 21.05 0.95
CA THR A 289 5.12 20.35 2.18
C THR A 289 3.95 19.86 3.03
N PHE A 290 3.98 18.57 3.37
CA PHE A 290 3.06 17.96 4.32
C PHE A 290 3.53 18.13 5.77
N GLY A 291 2.72 18.81 6.57
CA GLY A 291 2.95 19.03 8.00
C GLY A 291 1.67 19.15 8.81
N LYS A 292 1.78 19.65 10.05
CA LYS A 292 0.61 19.88 10.93
C LYS A 292 -0.43 20.81 10.27
N SER A 293 0.01 21.80 9.50
CA SER A 293 -0.83 22.74 8.74
C SER A 293 -1.73 22.05 7.71
N LYS A 294 -1.32 20.90 7.16
CA LYS A 294 -2.07 20.13 6.15
C LYS A 294 -3.08 19.14 6.73
N ARG A 295 -3.08 18.88 8.04
CA ARG A 295 -4.01 17.94 8.68
C ARG A 295 -5.51 18.24 8.42
N PRO A 296 -5.97 19.51 8.32
CA PRO A 296 -7.37 19.80 7.99
C PRO A 296 -7.86 19.21 6.66
N LEU A 297 -6.96 18.97 5.69
CA LEU A 297 -7.32 18.37 4.39
C LEU A 297 -7.93 16.96 4.54
N ARG A 298 -7.65 16.25 5.64
CA ARG A 298 -8.28 14.96 5.93
C ARG A 298 -9.79 15.06 6.13
N ARG A 299 -10.28 16.19 6.64
CA ARG A 299 -11.71 16.40 6.92
C ARG A 299 -12.56 16.48 5.65
N VAL A 300 -11.91 16.68 4.50
CA VAL A 300 -12.55 16.77 3.18
C VAL A 300 -12.07 15.67 2.24
N GLY A 301 -11.45 14.60 2.77
CA GLY A 301 -11.00 13.45 1.99
C GLY A 301 -9.86 13.73 1.00
N ALA A 302 -9.18 14.88 1.11
CA ALA A 302 -8.17 15.29 0.13
C ALA A 302 -6.76 14.71 0.41
N ILE A 303 -6.59 13.83 1.40
CA ILE A 303 -5.31 13.21 1.73
C ILE A 303 -5.38 11.72 1.41
N TYR A 304 -4.44 11.26 0.60
CA TYR A 304 -4.23 9.84 0.33
C TYR A 304 -2.83 9.43 0.82
N LYS A 305 -2.72 8.24 1.41
CA LYS A 305 -1.48 7.74 1.98
C LYS A 305 -1.25 6.32 1.52
N THR A 306 -0.05 6.05 1.02
CA THR A 306 0.28 4.72 0.49
C THR A 306 1.77 4.44 0.62
N ASN A 307 2.13 3.17 0.42
CA ASN A 307 3.50 2.73 0.23
C ASN A 307 3.61 2.22 -1.21
N LEU A 308 4.34 2.96 -2.08
CA LEU A 308 4.49 2.55 -3.48
C LEU A 308 5.55 1.46 -3.67
N TRP A 309 6.45 1.29 -2.70
CA TRP A 309 7.56 0.33 -2.69
C TRP A 309 8.41 0.39 -3.97
N LEU A 310 8.64 1.59 -4.52
CA LEU A 310 9.28 1.76 -5.84
C LEU A 310 10.69 1.16 -5.84
N ASP A 311 11.50 1.47 -4.84
CA ASP A 311 12.85 0.93 -4.72
C ASP A 311 12.83 -0.58 -4.54
N GLU A 312 11.98 -1.11 -3.65
CA GLU A 312 11.92 -2.55 -3.40
C GLU A 312 11.39 -3.34 -4.60
N LYS A 313 10.39 -2.82 -5.32
CA LYS A 313 9.88 -3.43 -6.57
C LYS A 313 10.95 -3.42 -7.65
N ARG A 314 11.72 -2.33 -7.78
CA ARG A 314 12.83 -2.23 -8.72
C ARG A 314 13.93 -3.24 -8.39
N GLU A 315 14.33 -3.35 -7.13
CA GLU A 315 15.36 -4.29 -6.70
C GLU A 315 14.92 -5.76 -6.83
N ASP A 316 13.66 -6.08 -6.54
CA ASP A 316 13.10 -7.42 -6.75
C ASP A 316 13.11 -7.83 -8.23
N MET A 317 12.74 -6.90 -9.12
CA MET A 317 12.57 -7.20 -10.53
C MET A 317 13.86 -7.10 -11.36
N PHE A 318 14.73 -6.14 -11.04
CA PHE A 318 15.92 -5.80 -11.84
C PHE A 318 17.22 -5.84 -11.05
N GLY A 319 17.16 -5.86 -9.72
CA GLY A 319 18.31 -5.87 -8.83
C GLY A 319 18.91 -7.25 -8.62
N LYS A 320 20.01 -7.30 -7.84
CA LYS A 320 20.70 -8.55 -7.47
C LYS A 320 20.37 -9.04 -6.06
N SER A 321 19.90 -8.15 -5.18
CA SER A 321 19.65 -8.47 -3.78
C SER A 321 18.52 -7.60 -3.23
N SER A 322 17.31 -8.13 -3.21
CA SER A 322 16.17 -7.51 -2.51
C SER A 322 15.85 -8.23 -1.21
N VAL A 323 15.55 -7.46 -0.17
CA VAL A 323 15.05 -7.97 1.13
C VAL A 323 13.59 -8.41 1.01
N LEU A 324 12.82 -7.69 0.21
CA LEU A 324 11.43 -8.02 -0.13
C LEU A 324 11.37 -8.59 -1.54
N LYS A 325 10.72 -9.74 -1.73
CA LYS A 325 10.75 -10.47 -2.99
C LYS A 325 9.37 -10.79 -3.53
N ASN A 326 9.31 -11.22 -4.79
CA ASN A 326 8.09 -11.74 -5.41
C ASN A 326 6.92 -10.74 -5.32
N PHE A 327 7.18 -9.46 -5.57
CA PHE A 327 6.11 -8.45 -5.55
C PHE A 327 5.01 -8.79 -6.54
N GLY A 328 3.77 -8.59 -6.11
CA GLY A 328 2.58 -8.78 -6.93
C GLY A 328 1.38 -8.09 -6.29
N HIS A 329 0.20 -8.51 -6.72
CA HIS A 329 -1.07 -8.06 -6.16
C HIS A 329 -1.98 -9.25 -5.87
N ASP A 330 -2.83 -9.13 -4.86
CA ASP A 330 -3.86 -10.13 -4.60
C ASP A 330 -4.91 -10.10 -5.72
N SER A 331 -5.20 -11.24 -6.32
CA SER A 331 -6.12 -11.32 -7.47
C SER A 331 -7.59 -11.03 -7.12
N GLU A 332 -7.96 -11.02 -5.84
CA GLU A 332 -9.30 -10.70 -5.35
C GLU A 332 -9.40 -9.22 -4.98
N THR A 333 -8.45 -8.71 -4.19
CA THR A 333 -8.51 -7.38 -3.58
C THR A 333 -7.61 -6.33 -4.25
N GLY A 334 -6.68 -6.72 -5.13
CA GLY A 334 -5.69 -5.82 -5.72
C GLY A 334 -4.64 -5.29 -4.75
N ALA A 335 -4.68 -5.69 -3.48
CA ALA A 335 -3.70 -5.26 -2.49
C ALA A 335 -2.29 -5.74 -2.88
N ILE A 336 -1.29 -4.85 -2.75
CA ILE A 336 0.10 -5.22 -3.01
C ILE A 336 0.55 -6.25 -1.99
N GLU A 337 1.15 -7.31 -2.50
CA GLU A 337 1.69 -8.40 -1.71
C GLU A 337 3.13 -8.72 -2.11
N MET A 338 3.93 -9.10 -1.13
CA MET A 338 5.34 -9.47 -1.34
C MET A 338 5.79 -10.44 -0.26
N ASP A 339 6.91 -11.11 -0.51
CA ASP A 339 7.54 -12.03 0.43
C ASP A 339 8.59 -11.27 1.25
N GLY A 340 8.47 -11.33 2.57
CA GLY A 340 9.46 -10.80 3.51
C GLY A 340 10.03 -11.90 4.38
N ALA A 341 11.35 -11.92 4.55
CA ALA A 341 12.01 -12.81 5.50
C ALA A 341 12.09 -12.17 6.89
N TRP A 342 11.78 -12.93 7.93
CA TRP A 342 12.08 -12.56 9.31
C TRP A 342 12.72 -13.75 10.02
N GLY A 343 14.00 -13.61 10.39
CA GLY A 343 14.79 -14.77 10.84
C GLY A 343 14.87 -15.82 9.73
N ASP A 344 14.60 -17.08 10.06
CA ASP A 344 14.69 -18.20 9.12
C ASP A 344 13.35 -18.60 8.47
N VAL A 345 12.32 -17.75 8.59
CA VAL A 345 11.01 -17.96 7.96
C VAL A 345 10.74 -16.87 6.94
N THR A 346 10.02 -17.23 5.87
CA THR A 346 9.55 -16.28 4.86
C THR A 346 8.04 -16.17 4.95
N MET A 347 7.49 -14.96 4.89
CA MET A 347 6.05 -14.72 4.95
C MET A 347 5.60 -13.99 3.69
N ARG A 348 4.44 -14.38 3.15
CA ARG A 348 3.68 -13.52 2.25
C ARG A 348 2.98 -12.45 3.08
N LEU A 349 3.30 -11.20 2.79
CA LEU A 349 2.85 -10.03 3.52
C LEU A 349 1.88 -9.22 2.68
N VAL A 350 0.87 -8.61 3.32
CA VAL A 350 -0.03 -7.61 2.71
C VAL A 350 -0.08 -6.37 3.61
N PRO A 351 0.92 -5.48 3.55
CA PRO A 351 1.11 -4.37 4.50
C PRO A 351 0.00 -3.34 4.52
N HIS A 352 -0.80 -3.30 3.45
CA HIS A 352 -1.81 -2.29 3.26
C HIS A 352 -2.84 -2.31 4.39
N ASP A 353 -3.30 -3.51 4.77
CA ASP A 353 -4.43 -3.72 5.68
C ASP A 353 -4.05 -4.49 6.96
N ASN A 354 -2.75 -4.72 7.20
CA ASN A 354 -2.28 -5.38 8.42
C ASN A 354 -1.03 -4.69 8.97
N TYR A 355 -1.12 -4.22 10.21
CA TYR A 355 -0.03 -3.49 10.87
C TYR A 355 1.21 -4.37 11.10
N THR A 356 1.03 -5.59 11.59
CA THR A 356 2.14 -6.52 11.86
C THR A 356 2.89 -6.88 10.58
N GLU A 357 2.17 -7.20 9.50
CA GLU A 357 2.79 -7.47 8.20
C GLU A 357 3.54 -6.25 7.65
N ARG A 358 3.03 -5.04 7.89
CA ARG A 358 3.69 -3.79 7.51
C ARG A 358 4.98 -3.55 8.29
N CYS A 359 4.96 -3.75 9.61
CA CYS A 359 6.13 -3.66 10.47
C CYS A 359 7.25 -4.59 9.98
N ILE A 360 6.92 -5.83 9.62
CA ILE A 360 7.86 -6.77 9.01
C ILE A 360 8.39 -6.23 7.68
N ALA A 361 7.51 -5.75 6.80
CA ALA A 361 7.88 -5.24 5.48
C ALA A 361 8.84 -4.04 5.53
N ILE A 362 8.71 -3.15 6.53
CA ILE A 362 9.61 -2.01 6.70
C ILE A 362 10.88 -2.34 7.51
N GLY A 363 11.10 -3.61 7.86
CA GLY A 363 12.27 -4.04 8.64
C GLY A 363 12.23 -3.65 10.12
N ALA A 364 11.05 -3.33 10.65
CA ALA A 364 10.84 -2.98 12.05
C ALA A 364 9.72 -3.86 12.65
N PRO A 365 9.90 -5.19 12.71
CA PRO A 365 8.88 -6.09 13.24
C PRO A 365 8.50 -5.69 14.68
N ALA A 366 7.20 -5.68 14.95
CA ALA A 366 6.70 -5.46 16.30
C ALA A 366 7.10 -6.64 17.22
N GLU A 367 7.19 -6.40 18.52
CA GLU A 367 7.37 -7.45 19.56
C GLU A 367 8.61 -8.34 19.34
N ALA A 368 9.63 -7.78 18.67
CA ALA A 368 10.80 -8.54 18.29
C ALA A 368 11.57 -9.10 19.50
N GLN A 369 11.54 -8.42 20.65
CA GLN A 369 12.29 -8.84 21.84
C GLN A 369 11.65 -10.07 22.48
N GLU A 370 10.34 -10.03 22.68
CA GLU A 370 9.51 -11.11 23.19
C GLU A 370 9.59 -12.33 22.27
N MET A 371 9.49 -12.11 20.97
CA MET A 371 9.63 -13.18 19.99
C MET A 371 10.99 -13.87 20.05
N GLN A 372 12.09 -13.12 20.18
CA GLN A 372 13.43 -13.71 20.32
C GLN A 372 13.57 -14.54 21.60
N GLU A 373 13.00 -14.10 22.72
CA GLU A 373 13.03 -14.88 23.97
C GLU A 373 12.20 -16.16 23.83
N MET A 374 11.00 -16.10 23.23
CA MET A 374 10.18 -17.28 22.96
C MET A 374 10.88 -18.29 22.03
N ILE A 375 11.55 -17.81 20.96
CA ILE A 375 12.36 -18.63 20.06
C ILE A 375 13.49 -19.34 20.82
N LYS A 376 14.20 -18.60 21.69
CA LYS A 376 15.28 -19.14 22.52
C LYS A 376 14.76 -20.22 23.48
N LEU A 377 13.62 -20.00 24.12
CA LEU A 377 12.99 -20.99 25.01
C LEU A 377 12.59 -22.27 24.26
N ALA A 378 12.05 -22.13 23.04
CA ALA A 378 11.60 -23.22 22.17
C ALA A 378 12.74 -23.98 21.48
N SER A 379 13.91 -23.35 21.33
CA SER A 379 15.02 -23.83 20.50
C SER A 379 15.41 -25.27 20.83
N LYS A 380 15.40 -26.12 19.80
CA LYS A 380 15.78 -27.56 19.88
C LYS A 380 14.96 -28.37 20.89
N LYS A 381 13.79 -27.92 21.32
CA LYS A 381 12.84 -28.68 22.17
C LYS A 381 11.66 -29.18 21.34
N ARG A 382 11.03 -30.27 21.78
CA ARG A 382 9.73 -30.71 21.28
C ARG A 382 8.65 -29.88 22.00
N VAL A 383 8.15 -28.84 21.33
CA VAL A 383 7.26 -27.84 21.93
C VAL A 383 5.80 -28.15 21.62
N LEU A 384 4.92 -28.03 22.61
CA LEU A 384 3.48 -27.86 22.42
C LEU A 384 3.15 -26.38 22.57
N PHE A 385 2.82 -25.71 21.48
CA PHE A 385 2.58 -24.27 21.46
C PHE A 385 1.14 -23.95 21.07
N TYR A 386 0.49 -23.11 21.86
CA TYR A 386 -0.81 -22.51 21.56
C TYR A 386 -0.61 -21.05 21.18
N ASP A 387 -1.06 -20.67 19.97
CA ASP A 387 -0.98 -19.30 19.45
C ASP A 387 -2.41 -18.77 19.33
N ILE A 388 -2.84 -17.98 20.31
CA ILE A 388 -4.21 -17.44 20.41
C ILE A 388 -4.21 -16.02 19.84
N GLY A 389 -5.02 -15.79 18.80
CA GLY A 389 -4.91 -14.60 17.96
C GLY A 389 -3.70 -14.69 17.03
N ALA A 390 -3.64 -15.79 16.26
CA ALA A 390 -2.46 -16.13 15.48
C ALA A 390 -2.20 -15.19 14.28
N ASN A 391 -3.21 -14.42 13.84
CA ASN A 391 -3.12 -13.46 12.74
C ASN A 391 -2.52 -14.15 11.49
N ALA A 392 -1.52 -13.56 10.82
CA ALA A 392 -0.83 -14.14 9.67
C ALA A 392 0.22 -15.22 10.05
N GLY A 393 0.33 -15.58 11.33
CA GLY A 393 1.15 -16.71 11.81
C GLY A 393 2.55 -16.39 12.27
N VAL A 394 2.85 -15.13 12.60
CA VAL A 394 4.20 -14.69 12.92
C VAL A 394 4.85 -15.56 14.02
N TYR A 395 4.19 -15.71 15.17
CA TYR A 395 4.69 -16.55 16.26
C TYR A 395 4.66 -18.04 15.90
N SER A 396 3.53 -18.53 15.38
CA SER A 396 3.37 -19.92 14.94
C SER A 396 4.52 -20.43 14.05
N LEU A 397 4.91 -19.65 13.03
CA LEU A 397 5.96 -20.02 12.09
C LEU A 397 7.34 -20.03 12.75
N GLN A 398 7.64 -19.02 13.58
CA GLN A 398 8.93 -18.91 14.26
C GLN A 398 9.13 -20.03 15.28
N ILE A 399 8.12 -20.35 16.07
CA ILE A 399 8.17 -21.46 17.03
C ILE A 399 8.24 -22.81 16.33
N ALA A 400 7.50 -23.00 15.23
CA ALA A 400 7.61 -24.20 14.41
C ALA A 400 9.01 -24.40 13.81
N LYS A 401 9.68 -23.30 13.45
CA LYS A 401 11.06 -23.30 12.96
C LYS A 401 12.08 -23.60 14.05
N ALA A 402 11.94 -22.98 15.22
CA ALA A 402 12.88 -23.09 16.33
C ALA A 402 12.83 -24.44 17.04
N GLY A 403 11.63 -25.01 17.17
CA GLY A 403 11.40 -26.31 17.81
C GLY A 403 11.80 -27.50 16.94
N LYS A 404 11.79 -28.71 17.53
CA LYS A 404 11.95 -29.96 16.79
C LYS A 404 10.79 -30.15 15.80
N LYS A 405 10.99 -30.90 14.72
CA LYS A 405 9.92 -31.27 13.78
C LYS A 405 8.73 -32.00 14.44
N THR A 406 8.96 -32.63 15.58
CA THR A 406 7.96 -33.33 16.41
C THR A 406 7.19 -32.41 17.35
N SER A 407 7.46 -31.10 17.34
CA SER A 407 6.65 -30.08 18.00
C SER A 407 5.24 -30.05 17.42
N ARG A 408 4.30 -29.45 18.14
CA ARG A 408 2.92 -29.26 17.72
C ARG A 408 2.50 -27.84 18.03
N ILE A 409 2.11 -27.11 16.99
CA ILE A 409 1.65 -25.73 17.09
C ILE A 409 0.15 -25.73 16.78
N ILE A 410 -0.64 -25.12 17.65
CA ILE A 410 -2.10 -25.01 17.51
C ILE A 410 -2.44 -23.52 17.51
N SER A 411 -2.79 -23.01 16.32
CA SER A 411 -2.99 -21.59 16.05
C SER A 411 -4.48 -21.30 15.94
N PHE A 412 -5.01 -20.46 16.82
CA PHE A 412 -6.40 -20.02 16.81
C PHE A 412 -6.50 -18.65 16.16
N GLU A 413 -7.30 -18.56 15.10
CA GLU A 413 -7.56 -17.32 14.37
C GLU A 413 -9.00 -17.37 13.85
N PRO A 414 -9.91 -16.48 14.30
CA PRO A 414 -11.28 -16.46 13.82
C PRO A 414 -11.47 -15.74 12.48
N ASN A 415 -10.60 -14.81 12.09
CA ASN A 415 -10.76 -14.02 10.86
C ASN A 415 -10.44 -14.86 9.61
N PRO A 416 -11.42 -15.10 8.71
CA PRO A 416 -11.22 -15.92 7.50
C PRO A 416 -10.11 -15.42 6.58
N VAL A 417 -9.91 -14.10 6.49
CA VAL A 417 -8.85 -13.50 5.66
C VAL A 417 -7.48 -13.81 6.26
N MET A 418 -7.33 -13.68 7.59
CA MET A 418 -6.08 -14.03 8.27
C MET A 418 -5.81 -15.53 8.25
N ILE A 419 -6.83 -16.38 8.36
CA ILE A 419 -6.70 -17.83 8.17
C ILE A 419 -6.12 -18.16 6.78
N LYS A 420 -6.59 -17.48 5.71
CA LYS A 420 -6.07 -17.67 4.34
C LYS A 420 -4.58 -17.29 4.27
N ARG A 421 -4.19 -16.16 4.88
CA ARG A 421 -2.78 -15.71 4.92
C ARG A 421 -1.90 -16.64 5.75
N LEU A 422 -2.32 -17.02 6.94
CA LEU A 422 -1.65 -17.99 7.81
C LEU A 422 -1.39 -19.31 7.09
N LYS A 423 -2.41 -19.88 6.42
CA LYS A 423 -2.25 -21.12 5.64
C LYS A 423 -1.24 -20.94 4.49
N ARG A 424 -1.31 -19.83 3.75
CA ARG A 424 -0.32 -19.52 2.70
C ARG A 424 1.10 -19.45 3.27
N ASN A 425 1.28 -18.84 4.44
CA ASN A 425 2.57 -18.72 5.11
C ASN A 425 3.09 -20.09 5.61
N ILE A 426 2.21 -20.94 6.14
CA ILE A 426 2.54 -22.32 6.51
C ILE A 426 3.04 -23.10 5.28
N ASP A 427 2.31 -23.00 4.16
CA ASP A 427 2.63 -23.70 2.91
C ASP A 427 3.95 -23.20 2.30
N LEU A 428 4.19 -21.87 2.32
CA LEU A 428 5.42 -21.24 1.84
C LEU A 428 6.67 -21.79 2.54
N ASN A 429 6.57 -22.07 3.85
CA ASN A 429 7.66 -22.64 4.65
C ASN A 429 7.60 -24.18 4.75
N LYS A 430 6.60 -24.82 4.14
CA LYS A 430 6.38 -26.28 4.14
C LYS A 430 6.22 -26.88 5.54
N PHE A 431 5.70 -26.12 6.50
CA PHE A 431 5.44 -26.64 7.85
C PHE A 431 4.28 -27.65 7.84
N LYS A 432 4.44 -28.74 8.59
CA LYS A 432 3.42 -29.81 8.75
C LYS A 432 2.95 -29.99 10.19
N ASN A 433 3.62 -29.31 11.12
CA ASN A 433 3.40 -29.38 12.55
C ASN A 433 2.50 -28.24 13.09
N ILE A 434 2.03 -27.35 12.22
CA ILE A 434 1.12 -26.25 12.57
C ILE A 434 -0.31 -26.66 12.21
N LYS A 435 -1.23 -26.59 13.18
CA LYS A 435 -2.67 -26.79 13.00
C LYS A 435 -3.38 -25.44 13.15
N VAL A 436 -4.05 -25.00 12.09
CA VAL A 436 -4.91 -23.82 12.15
C VAL A 436 -6.31 -24.22 12.63
N VAL A 437 -6.82 -23.52 13.64
CA VAL A 437 -8.14 -23.72 14.23
C VAL A 437 -8.97 -22.44 14.00
N PRO A 438 -9.98 -22.49 13.10
CA PRO A 438 -10.76 -21.31 12.72
C PRO A 438 -11.85 -21.00 13.76
N LYS A 439 -11.44 -20.70 14.99
CA LYS A 439 -12.34 -20.43 16.13
C LYS A 439 -11.81 -19.25 16.93
N ALA A 440 -12.74 -18.45 17.45
CA ALA A 440 -12.46 -17.56 18.56
C ALA A 440 -12.41 -18.37 19.86
N LEU A 441 -11.68 -17.88 20.85
CA LEU A 441 -11.70 -18.42 22.21
C LEU A 441 -12.36 -17.41 23.16
N GLY A 442 -13.10 -17.91 24.14
CA GLY A 442 -13.76 -17.09 25.15
C GLY A 442 -14.32 -17.94 26.28
N GLU A 443 -15.34 -17.41 26.98
CA GLU A 443 -15.86 -17.99 28.23
C GLU A 443 -16.67 -19.26 28.01
N GLU A 444 -17.38 -19.38 26.88
CA GLU A 444 -18.27 -20.49 26.60
C GLU A 444 -18.19 -20.95 25.13
N LYS A 445 -18.84 -22.08 24.84
CA LYS A 445 -18.95 -22.59 23.47
C LYS A 445 -20.17 -22.00 22.80
N GLY A 446 -20.03 -21.60 21.54
CA GLY A 446 -21.16 -21.06 20.79
C GLY A 446 -20.76 -20.45 19.47
N LYS A 447 -21.47 -19.41 19.09
CA LYS A 447 -21.22 -18.59 17.91
C LYS A 447 -21.23 -17.13 18.32
N VAL A 448 -20.36 -16.35 17.69
CA VAL A 448 -20.21 -14.92 17.98
C VAL A 448 -19.96 -14.16 16.68
N HIS A 449 -20.28 -12.87 16.66
CA HIS A 449 -19.97 -12.01 15.52
C HIS A 449 -18.62 -11.31 15.73
N LEU A 450 -17.71 -11.50 14.78
CA LEU A 450 -16.42 -10.84 14.74
C LEU A 450 -16.55 -9.54 13.92
N SER A 451 -16.26 -8.40 14.54
CA SER A 451 -16.10 -7.14 13.84
C SER A 451 -14.71 -7.09 13.20
N LEU A 452 -14.67 -6.93 11.88
CA LEU A 452 -13.41 -6.82 11.14
C LEU A 452 -12.85 -5.40 11.28
N GLY A 453 -12.26 -5.09 12.44
CA GLY A 453 -11.39 -3.93 12.72
C GLY A 453 -11.86 -2.54 12.25
N LYS A 454 -12.07 -1.60 13.18
CA LYS A 454 -12.28 -0.18 12.82
C LYS A 454 -11.02 0.36 12.12
N GLY A 455 -11.16 0.92 10.90
CA GLY A 455 -10.06 1.60 10.20
C GLY A 455 -9.21 0.74 9.26
N GLY A 456 -9.65 -0.48 8.93
CA GLY A 456 -9.05 -1.31 7.87
C GLY A 456 -7.82 -2.11 8.27
N ASN A 457 -7.53 -2.26 9.57
CA ASN A 457 -6.49 -3.15 10.08
C ASN A 457 -7.09 -4.52 10.45
N LEU A 458 -6.87 -5.53 9.61
CA LEU A 458 -7.44 -6.87 9.77
C LEU A 458 -6.88 -7.64 10.97
N GLY A 459 -5.73 -7.20 11.51
CA GLY A 459 -5.15 -7.78 12.72
C GLY A 459 -5.90 -7.44 14.00
N GLN A 460 -6.73 -6.39 14.00
CA GLN A 460 -7.46 -5.90 15.18
C GLN A 460 -8.93 -6.33 15.18
N ALA A 461 -9.21 -7.53 14.68
CA ALA A 461 -10.57 -8.05 14.66
C ALA A 461 -11.00 -8.43 16.09
N ALA A 462 -12.14 -7.91 16.53
CA ALA A 462 -12.61 -8.05 17.91
C ALA A 462 -14.04 -8.59 17.93
N ILE A 463 -14.42 -9.26 19.03
CA ILE A 463 -15.80 -9.70 19.26
C ILE A 463 -16.67 -8.46 19.51
N ASP A 464 -17.77 -8.33 18.78
CA ASP A 464 -18.76 -7.26 19.00
C ASP A 464 -19.99 -7.87 19.67
N GLY A 465 -20.31 -7.39 20.87
CA GLY A 465 -21.43 -7.88 21.67
C GLY A 465 -22.79 -7.37 21.21
N ASP A 466 -22.85 -6.31 20.38
CA ASP A 466 -24.08 -5.54 20.18
C ASP A 466 -24.44 -5.27 18.69
N SER A 467 -23.65 -5.77 17.73
CA SER A 467 -23.92 -5.56 16.30
C SER A 467 -24.17 -6.85 15.52
N GLN A 468 -25.23 -6.84 14.68
CA GLN A 468 -25.42 -7.82 13.60
C GLN A 468 -24.46 -7.59 12.41
N GLN A 469 -23.51 -6.67 12.53
CA GLN A 469 -22.56 -6.31 11.48
C GLN A 469 -21.20 -6.94 11.78
N GLY A 470 -21.04 -8.22 11.45
CA GLY A 470 -19.80 -8.97 11.62
C GLY A 470 -19.83 -10.31 10.92
N ILE A 471 -18.69 -11.01 10.89
CA ILE A 471 -18.64 -12.40 10.43
C ILE A 471 -19.00 -13.31 11.59
N GLU A 472 -20.02 -14.16 11.44
CA GLU A 472 -20.32 -15.20 12.41
C GLU A 472 -19.16 -16.23 12.44
N VAL A 473 -18.57 -16.41 13.62
CA VAL A 473 -17.48 -17.36 13.85
C VAL A 473 -17.81 -18.29 15.01
N THR A 474 -17.19 -19.47 15.02
CA THR A 474 -17.35 -20.43 16.13
C THR A 474 -16.54 -19.96 17.34
N LEU A 475 -17.18 -19.95 18.51
CA LEU A 475 -16.56 -19.69 19.80
C LEU A 475 -16.33 -21.01 20.54
N SER A 476 -15.16 -21.18 21.14
CA SER A 476 -14.82 -22.32 22.00
C SER A 476 -14.13 -21.83 23.27
N THR A 477 -13.92 -22.74 24.22
CA THR A 477 -13.11 -22.44 25.41
C THR A 477 -11.72 -23.02 25.25
N LEU A 478 -10.70 -22.30 25.71
CA LEU A 478 -9.31 -22.76 25.64
C LEU A 478 -9.12 -24.15 26.26
N PRO A 479 -9.60 -24.46 27.49
CA PRO A 479 -9.48 -25.80 28.08
C PRO A 479 -9.99 -26.93 27.18
N SER A 480 -11.07 -26.68 26.42
CA SER A 480 -11.68 -27.71 25.57
C SER A 480 -10.91 -28.02 24.30
N GLU A 481 -9.97 -27.16 23.91
CA GLU A 481 -9.13 -27.31 22.72
C GLU A 481 -7.69 -27.72 23.07
N MET A 482 -7.34 -27.73 24.35
CA MET A 482 -6.03 -28.15 24.83
C MET A 482 -5.88 -29.67 24.79
N ILE A 483 -4.66 -30.11 24.46
CA ILE A 483 -4.25 -31.50 24.48
C ILE A 483 -3.25 -31.75 25.61
N SER A 484 -3.10 -33.01 26.00
CA SER A 484 -2.11 -33.41 27.01
C SER A 484 -0.70 -32.98 26.61
N PRO A 485 0.09 -32.38 27.54
CA PRO A 485 1.49 -32.02 27.30
C PRO A 485 2.43 -33.23 27.35
N LYS A 486 1.92 -34.44 27.66
CA LYS A 486 2.75 -35.63 27.85
C LYS A 486 3.54 -35.93 26.58
N GLY A 487 4.86 -36.01 26.73
CA GLY A 487 5.79 -36.29 25.63
C GLY A 487 6.29 -35.06 24.88
N TYR A 488 5.92 -33.85 25.32
CA TYR A 488 6.57 -32.60 24.91
C TYR A 488 7.59 -32.17 25.96
N ASP A 489 8.69 -31.59 25.50
CA ASP A 489 9.78 -31.07 26.36
C ASP A 489 9.38 -29.72 27.01
N LEU A 490 8.42 -29.02 26.39
CA LEU A 490 7.99 -27.68 26.76
C LEU A 490 6.56 -27.41 26.27
N SER A 491 5.74 -26.77 27.09
CA SER A 491 4.45 -26.24 26.71
C SER A 491 4.43 -24.72 26.84
N MET A 492 3.91 -24.03 25.83
CA MET A 492 3.92 -22.57 25.74
C MET A 492 2.57 -22.06 25.22
N LEU A 493 2.17 -20.88 25.64
CA LEU A 493 0.97 -20.21 25.15
C LEU A 493 1.29 -18.74 24.86
N LYS A 494 0.88 -18.25 23.69
CA LYS A 494 0.78 -16.82 23.38
C LYS A 494 -0.70 -16.47 23.30
N ILE A 495 -1.06 -15.34 23.86
CA ILE A 495 -2.38 -14.74 23.69
C ILE A 495 -2.23 -13.26 23.43
N ASP A 496 -2.80 -12.83 22.31
CA ASP A 496 -3.10 -11.43 22.08
C ASP A 496 -4.35 -11.42 21.18
N VAL A 497 -5.45 -11.01 21.80
CA VAL A 497 -6.81 -11.05 21.25
C VAL A 497 -7.49 -9.68 21.43
N GLU A 498 -6.67 -8.63 21.46
CA GLU A 498 -7.09 -7.22 21.44
C GLU A 498 -8.05 -6.86 22.59
N GLY A 499 -7.73 -7.28 23.83
CA GLY A 499 -8.48 -6.91 25.04
C GLY A 499 -9.43 -7.98 25.59
N PHE A 500 -9.53 -9.14 24.94
CA PHE A 500 -10.36 -10.27 25.39
C PHE A 500 -9.57 -11.34 26.17
N GLU A 501 -8.36 -11.03 26.61
CA GLU A 501 -7.45 -11.97 27.29
C GLU A 501 -8.12 -12.60 28.52
N ALA A 502 -8.75 -11.77 29.36
CA ALA A 502 -9.43 -12.21 30.57
C ALA A 502 -10.55 -13.23 30.29
N SER A 503 -11.38 -12.99 29.26
CA SER A 503 -12.46 -13.91 28.86
C SER A 503 -11.94 -15.26 28.35
N VAL A 504 -10.77 -15.30 27.72
CA VAL A 504 -10.13 -16.56 27.29
C VAL A 504 -9.61 -17.35 28.48
N PHE A 505 -9.07 -16.69 29.50
CA PHE A 505 -8.51 -17.33 30.69
C PHE A 505 -9.53 -17.74 31.74
N LYS A 506 -10.67 -17.05 31.84
CA LYS A 506 -11.68 -17.35 32.87
C LYS A 506 -12.06 -18.84 32.95
N PRO A 507 -12.32 -19.57 31.84
CA PRO A 507 -12.57 -21.02 31.90
C PRO A 507 -11.37 -21.84 32.37
N MET A 508 -10.12 -21.36 32.19
CA MET A 508 -8.94 -22.04 32.72
C MET A 508 -8.92 -21.99 34.25
N PHE A 509 -9.26 -20.85 34.85
CA PHE A 509 -9.32 -20.71 36.31
C PHE A 509 -10.47 -21.50 36.93
N GLU A 510 -11.65 -21.45 36.33
CA GLU A 510 -12.82 -22.20 36.80
C GLU A 510 -12.58 -23.72 36.80
N ASN A 511 -11.75 -24.21 35.88
CA ASN A 511 -11.40 -25.62 35.74
C ASN A 511 -9.96 -25.92 36.17
N ALA A 512 -9.33 -25.06 36.98
CA ALA A 512 -7.87 -25.06 37.21
C ALA A 512 -7.24 -26.41 37.60
N LYS A 513 -8.01 -27.31 38.24
CA LYS A 513 -7.57 -28.65 38.65
C LYS A 513 -7.51 -29.66 37.50
N ASP A 514 -8.28 -29.44 36.45
CA ASP A 514 -8.47 -30.37 35.34
C ASP A 514 -7.79 -29.88 34.04
N VAL A 515 -7.21 -28.68 34.05
CA VAL A 515 -6.44 -28.12 32.92
C VAL A 515 -4.94 -28.27 33.13
N HIS A 516 -4.23 -28.47 32.03
CA HIS A 516 -2.79 -28.33 32.00
C HIS A 516 -2.39 -26.87 31.85
N TRP A 517 -1.66 -26.32 32.81
CA TRP A 517 -1.11 -24.97 32.74
C TRP A 517 0.21 -24.94 31.95
N PRO A 518 0.34 -24.13 30.88
CA PRO A 518 1.55 -24.06 30.07
C PRO A 518 2.80 -23.66 30.89
N ASP A 519 3.97 -24.23 30.60
CA ASP A 519 5.21 -23.84 31.32
C ASP A 519 5.53 -22.35 31.14
N TYR A 520 5.16 -21.76 30.00
CA TYR A 520 5.28 -20.33 29.71
C TYR A 520 4.01 -19.75 29.09
N ILE A 521 3.64 -18.54 29.50
CA ILE A 521 2.53 -17.75 28.94
C ILE A 521 3.07 -16.39 28.53
N MET A 522 2.85 -15.97 27.28
CA MET A 522 3.13 -14.62 26.81
C MET A 522 1.81 -13.91 26.52
N MET A 523 1.64 -12.71 27.09
CA MET A 523 0.47 -11.87 26.86
C MET A 523 0.82 -10.39 27.01
N GLU A 524 0.00 -9.53 26.41
CA GLU A 524 0.05 -8.10 26.67
C GLU A 524 -0.37 -7.84 28.12
N SER A 525 0.49 -7.24 28.93
CA SER A 525 0.25 -7.01 30.36
C SER A 525 0.20 -5.53 30.73
N ALA A 526 0.51 -4.64 29.78
CA ALA A 526 0.53 -3.19 30.03
C ALA A 526 -0.86 -2.59 30.30
N TRP A 527 -1.93 -3.31 29.99
CA TRP A 527 -3.32 -2.89 30.21
C TRP A 527 -4.02 -3.64 31.35
N ASN A 528 -3.27 -4.26 32.27
CA ASN A 528 -3.86 -5.04 33.38
C ASN A 528 -4.87 -4.23 34.22
N GLU A 529 -4.68 -2.92 34.34
CA GLU A 529 -5.61 -2.03 35.06
C GLU A 529 -6.96 -1.83 34.34
N ASP A 530 -7.02 -2.07 33.03
CA ASP A 530 -8.22 -1.90 32.20
C ASP A 530 -9.04 -3.19 32.07
N TRP A 531 -8.56 -4.32 32.60
CA TRP A 531 -9.27 -5.59 32.56
C TRP A 531 -10.27 -5.74 33.71
N ASP A 532 -11.41 -6.39 33.43
CA ASP A 532 -12.42 -6.73 34.45
C ASP A 532 -11.93 -7.76 35.50
N MET A 533 -10.72 -8.30 35.31
CA MET A 533 -10.07 -9.28 36.16
C MET A 533 -8.57 -8.96 36.27
N ASP A 534 -8.02 -9.02 37.49
CA ASP A 534 -6.56 -8.97 37.73
C ASP A 534 -5.90 -10.29 37.29
N LEU A 535 -5.75 -10.44 35.98
CA LEU A 535 -5.26 -11.66 35.35
C LEU A 535 -3.83 -11.97 35.79
N VAL A 536 -2.98 -10.95 35.98
CA VAL A 536 -1.61 -11.12 36.48
C VAL A 536 -1.63 -11.68 37.91
N GLY A 537 -2.46 -11.13 38.78
CA GLY A 537 -2.63 -11.64 40.15
C GLY A 537 -3.17 -13.06 40.21
N GLU A 538 -4.15 -13.41 39.37
CA GLU A 538 -4.69 -14.77 39.28
C GLU A 538 -3.65 -15.78 38.78
N LEU A 539 -2.85 -15.43 37.78
CA LEU A 539 -1.71 -16.27 37.34
C LEU A 539 -0.68 -16.45 38.46
N GLY A 540 -0.41 -15.39 39.24
CA GLY A 540 0.45 -15.47 40.43
C GLY A 540 -0.04 -16.49 41.45
N LYS A 541 -1.36 -16.60 41.69
CA LYS A 541 -1.95 -17.60 42.60
C LYS A 541 -1.77 -19.04 42.11
N ILE A 542 -1.68 -19.24 40.79
CA ILE A 542 -1.37 -20.54 40.18
C ILE A 542 0.13 -20.89 40.30
N GLY A 543 1.00 -19.89 40.50
CA GLY A 543 2.44 -20.05 40.64
C GLY A 543 3.27 -19.50 39.47
N TYR A 544 2.67 -18.63 38.64
CA TYR A 544 3.42 -17.94 37.59
C TYR A 544 4.23 -16.76 38.16
N THR A 545 5.41 -16.54 37.59
CA THR A 545 6.27 -15.39 37.87
C THR A 545 6.77 -14.76 36.57
N ASP A 546 7.17 -13.49 36.61
CA ASP A 546 7.72 -12.78 35.46
C ASP A 546 9.06 -13.39 35.03
N HIS A 547 9.12 -13.89 33.80
CA HIS A 547 10.37 -14.41 33.19
C HIS A 547 11.04 -13.36 32.30
N PHE A 548 10.25 -12.62 31.52
CA PHE A 548 10.75 -11.57 30.63
C PHE A 548 9.69 -10.49 30.41
N VAL A 549 10.05 -9.24 30.68
CA VAL A 549 9.12 -8.10 30.61
C VAL A 549 9.63 -7.10 29.58
N THR A 550 8.72 -6.62 28.76
CA THR A 550 8.97 -5.53 27.81
C THR A 550 8.04 -4.36 28.09
N LYS A 551 7.97 -3.40 27.17
CA LYS A 551 7.09 -2.24 27.35
C LYS A 551 5.60 -2.61 27.38
N LEU A 552 5.18 -3.56 26.55
CA LEU A 552 3.76 -3.91 26.39
C LEU A 552 3.44 -5.32 26.91
N ASN A 553 4.38 -6.24 26.74
CA ASN A 553 4.16 -7.67 26.94
C ASN A 553 5.01 -8.25 28.05
N THR A 554 4.48 -9.28 28.71
CA THR A 554 5.21 -10.11 29.67
C THR A 554 5.14 -11.58 29.28
N ILE A 555 6.28 -12.27 29.40
CA ILE A 555 6.39 -13.72 29.37
C ILE A 555 6.46 -14.18 30.82
N PHE A 556 5.45 -14.91 31.26
CA PHE A 556 5.35 -15.55 32.57
C PHE A 556 5.86 -16.99 32.49
N LYS A 557 6.45 -17.47 33.59
CA LYS A 557 6.91 -18.84 33.77
C LYS A 557 6.23 -19.49 34.97
N LEU A 558 5.72 -20.70 34.79
CA LEU A 558 5.18 -21.50 35.88
C LEU A 558 6.32 -22.10 36.69
N GLU A 559 6.42 -21.76 37.98
CA GLU A 559 7.37 -22.41 38.87
C GLU A 559 6.83 -23.78 39.30
N LYS A 560 7.64 -24.82 39.10
CA LYS A 560 7.28 -26.18 39.53
C LYS A 560 7.61 -26.30 41.02
N ASN A 561 6.57 -26.42 41.84
CA ASN A 561 6.69 -26.74 43.26
C ASN A 561 7.32 -28.12 43.48
#